data_AF-A0A936CFZ8-F1
#
_entry.id   AF-A0A936CFZ8-F1
#
_cell.length_a   1.000
_cell.length_b   1.000
_cell.length_c   1.000
_cell.angle_alpha   90.00
_cell.angle_beta   90.00
_cell.angle_gamma   90.00
#
_symmetry.space_group_name_H-M   'P 1'
#
loop_
_entity.id
_entity.type
_entity.pdbx_description
1 polymer ?
#
loop_
_entity_poly.entity_id
_entity_poly.type
_entity_poly.pdbx_seq_one_letter_code
_entity_poly.pdbx_strand_id
1 'polypeptide(L)'
;MARAAASARRLGSAAAFAAVLACGVADAAPVITQLGADRVVIDTPPGYSDTAFIGSPRLNEFAESLVPEGNRILVFALSDADVRRFSAGDTPDLRRVLLLTVPRAMARERESAAQFVAMSREVFGNVGERARQARIH
;
A
#
# COMPACT_ATOMS: atom_id res chain seq x y z
N MET A 1 70.81 -27.36 5.82
CA MET A 1 70.45 -27.79 4.45
C MET A 1 69.43 -28.91 4.53
N ALA A 2 68.25 -28.72 3.91
CA ALA A 2 67.24 -29.72 3.48
C ALA A 2 66.54 -30.57 4.59
N ARG A 3 65.24 -30.92 4.56
CA ARG A 3 64.14 -30.76 3.58
C ARG A 3 62.81 -31.12 4.30
N ALA A 4 61.75 -30.36 4.01
CA ALA A 4 60.32 -30.72 3.82
C ALA A 4 59.63 -31.78 4.72
N ALA A 5 58.52 -31.37 5.38
CA ALA A 5 57.12 -31.66 5.00
C ALA A 5 56.14 -31.71 6.19
N ALA A 6 54.86 -31.46 5.88
CA ALA A 6 53.64 -31.50 6.71
C ALA A 6 53.32 -30.22 7.50
N SER A 7 52.13 -29.63 7.48
CA SER A 7 50.88 -29.95 6.79
C SER A 7 49.96 -28.71 6.82
N ALA A 8 49.04 -28.68 5.85
CA ALA A 8 48.04 -27.64 5.61
C ALA A 8 47.32 -27.13 6.87
N ARG A 9 47.31 -25.79 7.04
CA ARG A 9 46.21 -25.11 7.72
C ARG A 9 45.58 -24.15 6.73
N ARG A 10 44.44 -24.60 6.21
CA ARG A 10 43.59 -23.86 5.28
C ARG A 10 43.15 -22.57 5.95
N LEU A 11 43.47 -21.44 5.32
CA LEU A 11 42.82 -20.16 5.51
C LEU A 11 41.33 -20.33 5.24
N GLY A 12 40.50 -20.08 6.24
CA GLY A 12 39.06 -20.12 6.06
C GLY A 12 38.35 -19.86 7.37
N SER A 13 37.98 -18.59 7.60
CA SER A 13 36.79 -18.14 8.35
C SER A 13 36.84 -16.62 8.49
N ALA A 14 36.68 -15.89 7.38
CA ALA A 14 36.45 -14.45 7.36
C ALA A 14 35.02 -14.15 6.88
N ALA A 15 34.04 -14.89 7.40
CA ALA A 15 32.64 -14.72 7.03
C ALA A 15 31.76 -14.89 8.27
N ALA A 16 31.82 -13.91 9.17
CA ALA A 16 30.84 -13.78 10.23
C ALA A 16 30.66 -12.30 10.56
N PHE A 17 29.40 -11.89 10.70
CA PHE A 17 28.94 -10.65 11.30
C PHE A 17 29.04 -9.35 10.47
N ALA A 18 28.13 -9.21 9.49
CA ALA A 18 27.50 -7.91 9.19
C ALA A 18 26.19 -8.06 8.42
N ALA A 19 25.35 -9.05 8.75
CA ALA A 19 23.93 -9.01 8.37
C ALA A 19 23.19 -8.13 9.39
N VAL A 20 23.55 -6.85 9.43
CA VAL A 20 22.78 -5.85 10.17
C VAL A 20 21.43 -5.77 9.48
N LEU A 21 20.40 -6.12 10.25
CA LEU A 21 19.00 -5.89 9.94
C LEU A 21 18.83 -4.46 9.41
N ALA A 22 18.72 -4.34 8.09
CA ALA A 22 17.99 -3.25 7.48
C ALA A 22 16.50 -3.52 7.77
N CYS A 23 16.08 -3.28 9.02
CA CYS A 23 14.72 -2.85 9.31
C CYS A 23 14.58 -1.46 8.67
N GLY A 24 14.48 -1.44 7.35
CA GLY A 24 14.07 -0.25 6.62
C GLY A 24 12.71 0.12 7.17
N VAL A 25 12.63 1.31 7.77
CA VAL A 25 11.39 2.07 7.73
C VAL A 25 11.01 2.09 6.25
N ALA A 26 10.04 1.26 5.87
CA ALA A 26 9.48 1.28 4.54
C ALA A 26 8.76 2.61 4.43
N ASP A 27 9.51 3.62 3.99
CA ASP A 27 8.97 4.91 3.61
C ASP A 27 8.08 4.61 2.42
N ALA A 28 6.78 4.70 2.64
CA ALA A 28 5.81 4.25 1.67
C ALA A 28 5.84 5.23 0.50
N ALA A 29 6.07 4.70 -0.71
CA ALA A 29 6.25 5.54 -1.89
C ALA A 29 4.98 6.37 -2.14
N PRO A 30 5.11 7.69 -2.44
CA PRO A 30 3.97 8.49 -2.83
C PRO A 30 3.28 7.92 -4.06
N VAL A 31 1.95 7.91 -4.04
CA VAL A 31 1.12 7.45 -5.16
C VAL A 31 0.74 8.65 -6.01
N ILE A 32 0.92 8.50 -7.31
CA ILE A 32 0.53 9.52 -8.28
C ILE A 32 -0.78 9.06 -8.93
N THR A 33 -1.86 9.79 -8.71
CA THR A 33 -3.18 9.49 -9.30
C THR A 33 -3.69 10.66 -10.12
N GLN A 34 -4.58 10.37 -11.07
CA GLN A 34 -5.18 11.39 -11.94
C GLN A 34 -6.60 11.72 -11.50
N LEU A 35 -6.82 12.99 -11.15
CA LEU A 35 -8.12 13.54 -10.80
C LEU A 35 -8.52 14.58 -11.85
N GLY A 36 -9.40 14.17 -12.77
CA GLY A 36 -9.72 14.97 -13.95
C GLY A 36 -8.50 15.23 -14.83
N ALA A 37 -8.15 16.51 -15.02
CA ALA A 37 -6.97 16.94 -15.75
C ALA A 37 -5.71 17.02 -14.87
N ASP A 38 -5.86 16.98 -13.55
CA ASP A 38 -4.80 17.25 -12.60
C ASP A 38 -4.14 15.94 -12.13
N ARG A 39 -2.81 15.94 -12.00
CA ARG A 39 -2.05 14.86 -11.34
C ARG A 39 -1.85 15.22 -9.89
N VAL A 40 -2.30 14.34 -9.01
CA VAL A 40 -2.20 14.52 -7.55
C VAL A 40 -1.22 13.49 -7.01
N VAL A 41 -0.28 13.97 -6.19
CA VAL A 41 0.61 13.11 -5.41
C VAL A 41 -0.03 12.94 -4.04
N ILE A 42 -0.20 11.69 -3.63
CA ILE A 42 -0.77 11.32 -2.34
C ILE A 42 0.30 10.55 -1.59
N ASP A 43 0.65 11.02 -0.41
CA ASP A 43 1.57 10.29 0.44
C ASP A 43 0.90 9.02 0.94
N THR A 44 1.55 7.89 0.68
CA THR A 44 1.09 6.61 1.20
C THR A 44 1.53 6.51 2.66
N PRO A 45 0.64 6.10 3.58
CA PRO A 45 1.04 5.85 4.96
C PRO A 45 2.07 4.73 5.06
N PRO A 46 3.02 4.80 6.01
CA PRO A 46 4.01 3.74 6.22
C PRO A 46 3.38 2.37 6.41
N GLY A 47 3.99 1.35 5.82
CA GLY A 47 3.53 -0.05 5.88
C GLY A 47 2.42 -0.42 4.90
N TYR A 48 2.04 0.51 4.01
CA TYR A 48 1.16 0.24 2.88
C TYR A 48 1.90 0.43 1.57
N SER A 49 1.53 -0.40 0.59
CA SER A 49 2.05 -0.39 -0.76
C SER A 49 0.87 -0.35 -1.74
N ASP A 50 0.89 0.63 -2.65
CA ASP A 50 -0.10 0.73 -3.73
C ASP A 50 -0.06 -0.54 -4.59
N THR A 51 -1.22 -1.03 -5.01
CA THR A 51 -1.30 -2.25 -5.82
C THR A 51 -1.41 -1.96 -7.31
N ALA A 52 -1.52 -0.69 -7.72
CA ALA A 52 -1.61 -0.32 -9.13
C ALA A 52 -0.42 -0.86 -9.95
N PHE A 53 0.78 -0.93 -9.36
CA PHE A 53 1.98 -1.48 -10.02
C PHE A 53 1.90 -2.99 -10.28
N ILE A 54 1.09 -3.73 -9.52
CA ILE A 54 0.94 -5.19 -9.65
C ILE A 54 0.05 -5.52 -10.86
N GLY A 55 -0.90 -4.64 -11.20
CA GLY A 55 -1.79 -4.82 -12.35
C GLY A 55 -2.65 -6.08 -12.30
N SER A 56 -2.94 -6.61 -11.11
CA SER A 56 -3.70 -7.86 -10.96
C SER A 56 -5.22 -7.62 -11.13
N PRO A 57 -5.89 -8.32 -12.08
CA PRO A 57 -7.34 -8.22 -12.23
C PRO A 57 -8.10 -8.61 -10.95
N ARG A 58 -7.61 -9.64 -10.23
CA ARG A 58 -8.23 -10.11 -8.98
C ARG A 58 -8.20 -9.06 -7.88
N LEU A 59 -7.11 -8.29 -7.79
CA LEU A 59 -7.00 -7.20 -6.82
C LEU A 59 -7.93 -6.04 -7.20
N ASN A 60 -8.07 -5.75 -8.49
CA ASN A 60 -9.01 -4.74 -8.96
C ASN A 60 -10.46 -5.13 -8.66
N GLU A 61 -10.86 -6.37 -8.96
CA GLU A 61 -12.19 -6.91 -8.66
C GLU A 61 -12.48 -6.84 -7.14
N PHE A 62 -11.50 -7.21 -6.32
CA PHE A 62 -11.63 -7.11 -4.86
C PHE A 62 -11.78 -5.65 -4.42
N ALA A 63 -10.96 -4.73 -4.95
CA ALA A 63 -11.05 -3.31 -4.62
C ALA A 63 -12.42 -2.72 -5.02
N GLU A 64 -12.93 -3.08 -6.20
CA GLU A 64 -14.25 -2.66 -6.68
C GLU A 64 -15.38 -3.21 -5.80
N SER A 65 -15.26 -4.42 -5.26
CA SER A 65 -16.26 -5.00 -4.36
C SER A 65 -16.42 -4.25 -3.03
N LEU A 66 -15.39 -3.50 -2.61
CA LEU A 66 -15.40 -2.72 -1.37
C LEU A 66 -15.97 -1.31 -1.55
N VAL A 67 -16.17 -0.89 -2.81
CA VAL A 67 -16.44 0.51 -3.15
C VAL A 67 -17.92 0.64 -3.50
N PRO A 68 -18.65 1.60 -2.89
CA PRO A 68 -20.03 1.87 -3.26
C PRO A 68 -20.19 2.18 -4.76
N GLU A 69 -21.31 1.75 -5.33
CA GLU A 69 -21.63 2.05 -6.73
C GLU A 69 -21.59 3.56 -6.99
N GLY A 70 -21.07 3.94 -8.16
CA GLY A 70 -20.92 5.35 -8.53
C GLY A 70 -19.64 6.02 -8.04
N ASN A 71 -18.79 5.33 -7.26
CA ASN A 71 -17.46 5.82 -6.91
C ASN A 71 -16.39 5.31 -7.89
N ARG A 72 -15.29 6.06 -7.96
CA ARG A 72 -14.06 5.70 -8.68
C ARG A 72 -12.95 5.50 -7.65
N ILE A 73 -12.20 4.42 -7.80
CA ILE A 73 -11.00 4.14 -7.02
C ILE A 73 -9.86 5.01 -7.56
N LEU A 74 -9.20 5.73 -6.65
CA LEU A 74 -7.99 6.50 -6.94
C LEU A 74 -6.73 5.77 -6.49
N VAL A 75 -6.79 5.13 -5.32
CA VAL A 75 -5.69 4.36 -4.72
C VAL A 75 -6.28 3.13 -4.05
N PHE A 76 -5.66 1.99 -4.27
CA PHE A 76 -5.91 0.77 -3.51
C PHE A 76 -4.57 0.19 -3.06
N ALA A 77 -4.30 0.25 -1.77
CA ALA A 77 -3.04 -0.17 -1.19
C ALA A 77 -3.26 -1.28 -0.15
N LEU A 78 -2.36 -2.27 -0.17
CA LEU A 78 -2.34 -3.37 0.78
C LEU A 78 -1.21 -3.17 1.77
N SER A 79 -1.26 -3.90 2.89
CA SER A 79 -0.11 -3.97 3.78
C SER A 79 1.09 -4.55 3.02
N ASP A 80 2.31 -4.10 3.34
CA ASP A 80 3.52 -4.63 2.68
C ASP A 80 3.67 -6.15 2.85
N ALA A 81 3.16 -6.70 3.96
CA ALA A 81 3.13 -8.13 4.21
C ALA A 81 2.20 -8.87 3.23
N ASP A 82 1.03 -8.30 2.97
CA ASP A 82 0.06 -8.88 2.03
C ASP A 82 0.51 -8.71 0.58
N VAL A 83 1.15 -7.59 0.23
CA VAL A 83 1.80 -7.43 -1.09
C VAL A 83 2.85 -8.51 -1.29
N ARG A 84 3.73 -8.75 -0.31
CA ARG A 84 4.75 -9.80 -0.41
C ARG A 84 4.15 -11.19 -0.57
N ARG A 85 3.13 -11.54 0.23
CA ARG A 85 2.42 -12.83 0.11
C ARG A 85 1.82 -12.98 -1.28
N PHE A 86 1.08 -11.97 -1.72
CA PHE A 86 0.43 -11.96 -3.02
C PHE A 86 1.45 -12.13 -4.16
N SER A 87 2.55 -11.39 -4.13
CA SER A 87 3.64 -11.50 -5.12
C SER A 87 4.35 -12.85 -5.09
N ALA A 88 4.36 -13.54 -3.95
CA ALA A 88 4.89 -14.90 -3.83
C ALA A 88 3.90 -15.99 -4.28
N GLY A 89 2.65 -15.62 -4.62
CA GLY A 89 1.57 -16.56 -4.94
C GLY A 89 0.84 -17.12 -3.73
N ASP A 90 1.16 -16.64 -2.52
CA ASP A 90 0.46 -16.99 -1.29
C ASP A 90 -0.86 -16.22 -1.17
N THR A 91 -1.77 -16.75 -0.35
CA THR A 91 -3.04 -16.08 -0.06
C THR A 91 -2.81 -14.90 0.90
N PRO A 92 -3.15 -13.65 0.53
CA PRO A 92 -3.05 -12.50 1.43
C PRO A 92 -4.12 -12.55 2.53
N ASP A 93 -3.83 -11.96 3.69
CA ASP A 93 -4.73 -11.96 4.86
C ASP A 93 -5.79 -10.83 4.75
N LEU A 94 -5.49 -9.76 4.00
CA LEU A 94 -6.41 -8.66 3.64
C LEU A 94 -7.14 -8.01 4.82
N ARG A 95 -6.58 -8.09 6.03
CA ARG A 95 -7.20 -7.55 7.26
C ARG A 95 -7.26 -6.03 7.30
N ARG A 96 -6.34 -5.37 6.58
CA ARG A 96 -6.22 -3.92 6.55
C ARG A 96 -5.87 -3.50 5.13
N VAL A 97 -6.73 -2.66 4.57
CA VAL A 97 -6.55 -2.09 3.24
C VAL A 97 -6.71 -0.59 3.32
N LEU A 98 -5.96 0.12 2.49
CA LEU A 98 -6.14 1.54 2.29
C LEU A 98 -6.84 1.75 0.96
N LEU A 99 -7.96 2.46 1.01
CA LEU A 99 -8.81 2.71 -0.14
C LEU A 99 -9.09 4.22 -0.20
N LEU A 100 -8.70 4.84 -1.30
CA LEU A 100 -9.08 6.21 -1.62
C LEU A 100 -10.03 6.22 -2.81
N THR A 101 -11.19 6.83 -2.62
CA THR A 101 -12.23 6.91 -3.65
C THR A 101 -12.77 8.32 -3.79
N VAL A 102 -13.25 8.64 -4.98
CA VAL A 102 -14.03 9.85 -5.25
C VAL A 102 -15.35 9.50 -5.95
N PRO A 103 -16.44 10.23 -5.71
CA PRO A 103 -17.65 10.10 -6.51
C PRO A 103 -17.35 10.35 -7.99
N ARG A 104 -17.87 9.49 -8.89
CA ARG A 104 -17.59 9.59 -10.34
C ARG A 104 -18.04 10.91 -10.95
N ALA A 105 -19.15 11.47 -10.46
CA ALA A 105 -19.65 12.78 -10.88
C ALA A 105 -18.58 13.87 -10.70
N MET A 106 -17.76 13.76 -9.66
CA MET A 106 -16.77 14.77 -9.28
C MET A 106 -15.38 14.52 -9.84
N ALA A 107 -15.12 13.33 -10.37
CA ALA A 107 -13.80 12.99 -10.88
C ALA A 107 -13.36 13.85 -12.09
N ARG A 108 -14.25 14.70 -12.63
CA ARG A 108 -14.00 15.58 -13.79
C ARG A 108 -14.27 17.06 -13.53
N GLU A 109 -14.82 17.43 -12.37
CA GLU A 109 -15.26 18.79 -12.09
C GLU A 109 -14.32 19.49 -11.09
N ARG A 110 -14.04 20.78 -11.33
CA ARG A 110 -13.37 21.63 -10.35
C ARG A 110 -14.41 22.19 -9.41
N GLU A 111 -14.46 21.66 -8.20
CA GLU A 111 -15.36 22.15 -7.16
C GLU A 111 -14.78 23.38 -6.48
N SER A 112 -15.64 24.35 -6.18
CA SER A 112 -15.27 25.45 -5.29
C SER A 112 -15.10 24.93 -3.85
N ALA A 113 -14.28 25.61 -3.06
CA ALA A 113 -14.07 25.25 -1.65
C ALA A 113 -15.38 25.17 -0.84
N ALA A 114 -16.38 25.98 -1.19
CA ALA A 114 -17.69 25.96 -0.55
C ALA A 114 -18.49 24.68 -0.84
N GLN A 115 -18.45 24.19 -2.08
CA GLN A 115 -19.12 22.94 -2.48
C GLN A 115 -18.42 21.73 -1.82
N PHE A 116 -17.08 21.73 -1.79
CA PHE A 116 -16.30 20.73 -1.07
C PHE A 116 -16.67 20.67 0.42
N VAL A 117 -16.79 21.81 1.11
CA VAL A 117 -17.15 21.84 2.53
C VAL A 117 -18.57 21.32 2.76
N ALA A 118 -19.55 21.74 1.95
CA ALA A 118 -20.93 21.29 2.05
C ALA A 118 -21.03 19.76 1.89
N MET A 119 -20.36 19.23 0.87
CA MET A 119 -20.32 17.78 0.62
C MET A 119 -19.54 17.04 1.71
N SER A 120 -18.39 17.54 2.16
CA SER A 120 -17.58 16.86 3.18
C SER A 120 -18.39 16.62 4.46
N ARG A 121 -19.30 17.54 4.80
CA ARG A 121 -20.23 17.38 5.92
C ARG A 121 -21.29 16.32 5.66
N GLU A 122 -21.81 16.24 4.44
CA GLU A 122 -22.78 15.22 4.04
C GLU A 122 -22.17 13.81 4.00
N VAL A 123 -20.99 13.67 3.41
CA VAL A 123 -20.29 12.40 3.23
C VAL A 123 -19.64 11.95 4.53
N PHE A 124 -18.83 12.80 5.17
CA PHE A 124 -18.04 12.41 6.35
C PHE A 124 -18.73 12.68 7.68
N GLY A 125 -19.77 13.52 7.73
CA GLY A 125 -20.53 13.76 8.96
C GLY A 125 -21.11 12.49 9.57
N ASN A 126 -21.40 11.48 8.73
CA ASN A 126 -21.98 10.21 9.15
C ASN A 126 -20.96 9.05 9.19
N VAL A 127 -19.72 9.24 8.73
CA VAL A 127 -18.70 8.17 8.67
C VAL A 127 -18.26 7.75 10.07
N GLY A 128 -18.17 8.69 11.01
CA GLY A 128 -17.84 8.40 12.42
C GLY A 128 -18.92 7.62 13.18
N GLU A 129 -20.17 7.64 12.72
CA GLU A 129 -21.27 6.85 13.28
C GLU A 129 -21.39 5.48 12.61
N ARG A 130 -21.25 5.41 11.27
CA ARG A 130 -21.27 4.15 10.52
C ARG A 130 -20.10 3.24 10.86
N ALA A 131 -18.90 3.79 11.02
CA ALA A 131 -17.72 3.03 11.46
C ALA A 131 -17.86 2.53 12.91
N ARG A 132 -18.63 3.24 13.75
CA ARG A 132 -18.97 2.79 15.11
C ARG A 132 -20.01 1.67 15.09
N GLN A 133 -21.05 1.76 14.25
CA GLN A 133 -22.06 0.71 14.09
C GLN A 133 -21.47 -0.59 13.53
N ALA A 134 -20.54 -0.51 12.56
CA ALA A 134 -19.86 -1.69 12.03
C ALA A 134 -18.92 -2.39 13.04
N ARG A 135 -18.67 -1.79 14.21
CA ARG A 135 -17.82 -2.36 15.27
C ARG A 135 -18.60 -3.10 16.36
N ILE A 136 -19.94 -3.14 16.24
CA ILE A 136 -20.86 -3.74 17.23
C ILE A 136 -21.45 -5.08 16.72
N HIS A 137 -20.98 -5.56 15.57
CA HIS A 137 -21.28 -6.89 15.04
C HIS A 137 -19.98 -7.66 14.80
#